data_AF-A0A847EX37-F1
#
_entry.id   AF-A0A847EX37-F1
#
_cell.length_a   1.000
_cell.length_b   1.000
_cell.length_c   1.000
_cell.angle_alpha   90.00
_cell.angle_beta   90.00
_cell.angle_gamma   90.00
#
_symmetry.space_group_name_H-M   'P 1'
#
loop_
_entity.id
_entity.type
_entity.pdbx_description
1 polymer ?
#
loop_
_entity_poly.entity_id
_entity_poly.type
_entity_poly.pdbx_seq_one_letter_code
_entity_poly.pdbx_strand_id
1 'polypeptide(L)'
;MDRTRIFFLSFSMALVIQLLLFGVFVFMYQNNQALINRIENRNQSILMAEDLRRSSEYLTAYCRYYIESGDEQWETNYKEVILIREGRKSRPDGWQFSLRDSMLNLGFTDVELGKMQLVKKEQVWACSYARI
;
A
#
# COMPACT_ATOMS: atom_id res chain seq x y z
N MET A 1 -44.65 18.68 -46.60
CA MET A 1 -43.82 17.83 -45.72
C MET A 1 -44.38 17.94 -44.31
N ASP A 2 -45.02 16.88 -43.81
CA ASP A 2 -45.84 16.95 -42.59
C ASP A 2 -44.99 17.30 -41.35
N ARG A 3 -45.37 18.35 -40.62
CA ARG A 3 -44.66 18.82 -39.41
C ARG A 3 -44.42 17.71 -38.38
N THR A 4 -45.33 16.75 -38.29
CA THR A 4 -45.22 15.59 -37.40
C THR A 4 -44.08 14.66 -37.82
N ARG A 5 -43.90 14.40 -39.12
CA ARG A 5 -42.79 13.58 -39.65
C ARG A 5 -41.43 14.21 -39.38
N ILE A 6 -41.32 15.54 -39.50
CA ILE A 6 -40.07 16.26 -39.20
C ILE A 6 -39.71 16.14 -37.72
N PHE A 7 -40.70 16.28 -36.82
CA PHE A 7 -40.49 16.13 -35.38
C PHE A 7 -40.03 14.72 -34.98
N PHE A 8 -40.62 13.67 -35.57
CA PHE A 8 -40.19 12.29 -35.32
C PHE A 8 -38.79 12.01 -35.87
N LEU A 9 -38.43 12.56 -37.04
CA LEU A 9 -37.08 12.41 -37.61
C LEU A 9 -36.02 13.07 -36.74
N SER A 10 -36.24 14.31 -36.28
CA SER A 10 -35.29 14.99 -35.38
C SER A 10 -35.12 14.26 -34.05
N PHE A 11 -36.21 13.72 -33.50
CA PHE A 11 -36.18 12.96 -32.24
C PHE A 11 -35.41 11.64 -32.40
N SER A 12 -35.62 10.92 -33.51
CA SER A 12 -34.89 9.69 -33.81
C SER A 12 -33.39 9.93 -33.98
N MET A 13 -33.00 11.04 -34.64
CA MET A 13 -31.60 11.42 -34.81
C MET A 13 -30.93 11.76 -33.48
N ALA A 14 -31.62 12.50 -32.61
CA ALA A 14 -31.13 12.83 -31.28
C ALA A 14 -30.91 11.56 -30.43
N LEU A 15 -31.83 10.59 -30.49
CA LEU A 15 -31.70 9.31 -29.80
C LEU A 15 -30.47 8.52 -30.25
N VAL A 16 -30.21 8.45 -31.55
CA VAL A 16 -29.03 7.77 -32.10
C VAL A 16 -27.75 8.43 -31.62
N ILE A 17 -27.68 9.76 -31.64
CA ILE A 17 -26.51 10.52 -31.15
C ILE A 17 -26.28 10.25 -29.66
N GLN A 18 -27.35 10.25 -28.85
CA GLN A 18 -27.27 9.98 -27.41
C GLN A 18 -26.71 8.57 -27.12
N LEU A 19 -27.16 7.57 -27.89
CA LEU A 19 -26.67 6.19 -27.77
C LEU A 19 -25.20 6.06 -28.17
N LEU A 20 -24.77 6.77 -29.21
CA LEU A 20 -23.36 6.81 -29.62
C LEU A 20 -22.48 7.45 -28.54
N LEU A 21 -22.89 8.58 -27.97
CA LEU A 21 -22.16 9.24 -26.88
C LEU A 21 -22.07 8.34 -25.64
N PHE A 22 -23.15 7.64 -25.30
CA PHE A 22 -23.15 6.68 -24.19
C PHE A 22 -22.17 5.52 -24.43
N GLY A 23 -22.12 4.99 -25.65
CA GLY A 23 -21.16 3.95 -26.02
C GLY A 23 -19.70 4.39 -25.88
N VAL A 24 -19.38 5.62 -26.34
CA VAL A 24 -18.04 6.21 -26.17
C VAL A 24 -17.71 6.41 -24.69
N PHE A 25 -18.68 6.86 -23.88
CA PHE A 25 -18.47 7.05 -22.44
C PHE A 25 -18.14 5.73 -21.73
N VAL A 26 -18.88 4.65 -22.02
CA VAL A 26 -18.60 3.32 -21.46
C VAL A 26 -17.22 2.83 -21.87
N PHE A 27 -16.86 2.98 -23.15
CA PHE A 27 -15.54 2.60 -23.64
C PHE A 27 -14.40 3.37 -22.95
N MET A 28 -14.55 4.69 -22.79
CA MET A 28 -13.58 5.53 -22.09
C MET A 28 -13.48 5.16 -20.61
N TYR A 29 -14.60 4.87 -19.95
CA TYR A 29 -14.62 4.45 -18.55
C TYR A 29 -13.85 3.14 -18.34
N GLN A 30 -14.06 2.14 -19.21
CA GLN A 30 -13.32 0.88 -19.16
C GLN A 30 -11.81 1.07 -19.38
N ASN A 31 -11.42 1.96 -20.30
CA ASN A 31 -10.02 2.26 -20.58
C ASN A 31 -9.33 2.90 -19.35
N ASN A 32 -10.04 3.75 -18.61
CA ASN A 32 -9.51 4.40 -17.41
C ASN A 32 -9.29 3.45 -16.21
N GLN A 33 -9.94 2.28 -16.16
CA GLN A 33 -9.78 1.35 -15.04
C GLN A 33 -8.33 0.85 -14.89
N ALA A 34 -7.64 0.59 -16.01
CA ALA A 34 -6.24 0.19 -15.98
C ALA A 34 -5.34 1.29 -15.40
N LEU A 35 -5.67 2.56 -15.65
CA LEU A 35 -4.93 3.70 -15.10
C LEU A 35 -5.18 3.84 -13.60
N ILE A 36 -6.44 3.73 -13.17
CA ILE A 36 -6.82 3.78 -11.74
C ILE A 36 -6.10 2.70 -10.96
N ASN A 37 -6.11 1.46 -11.44
CA ASN A 37 -5.43 0.34 -10.78
C ASN A 37 -3.91 0.56 -10.68
N ARG A 38 -3.27 1.14 -11.70
CA ARG A 38 -1.84 1.47 -11.65
C ARG A 38 -1.52 2.55 -10.62
N ILE A 39 -2.36 3.58 -10.53
CA ILE A 39 -2.21 4.66 -9.54
C ILE A 39 -2.38 4.09 -8.12
N GLU A 40 -3.39 3.25 -7.92
CA GLU A 40 -3.65 2.62 -6.62
C GLU A 40 -2.47 1.74 -6.18
N ASN A 41 -2.00 0.84 -7.04
CA ASN A 41 -0.84 -0.01 -6.75
C ASN A 41 0.42 0.81 -6.44
N ARG A 42 0.64 1.91 -7.17
CA ARG A 42 1.75 2.83 -6.92
C ARG A 42 1.62 3.49 -5.56
N ASN A 43 0.43 3.99 -5.22
CA ASN A 43 0.17 4.64 -3.93
C ASN A 43 0.40 3.66 -2.78
N GLN A 44 -0.10 2.43 -2.89
CA GLN A 44 0.11 1.37 -1.90
C GLN A 44 1.60 1.04 -1.75
N SER A 45 2.35 0.98 -2.84
CA SER A 45 3.80 0.75 -2.80
C SER A 45 4.55 1.88 -2.08
N ILE A 46 4.15 3.14 -2.30
CA ILE A 46 4.74 4.31 -1.62
C ILE A 46 4.44 4.28 -0.13
N LEU A 47 3.18 4.01 0.26
CA LEU A 47 2.79 3.91 1.67
C LEU A 47 3.58 2.80 2.38
N MET A 48 3.73 1.64 1.74
CA MET A 48 4.50 0.54 2.30
C MET A 48 5.99 0.88 2.43
N ALA A 49 6.58 1.54 1.44
CA ALA A 49 7.98 1.97 1.51
C ALA A 49 8.21 2.98 2.63
N GLU A 50 7.28 3.90 2.83
CA GLU A 50 7.31 4.89 3.90
C GLU A 50 7.19 4.25 5.29
N ASP A 51 6.30 3.26 5.45
CA ASP A 51 6.20 2.47 6.67
C ASP A 51 7.49 1.67 6.97
N LEU A 52 8.07 1.07 5.94
CA LEU A 52 9.33 0.35 6.05
C LEU A 52 10.46 1.29 6.50
N ARG A 53 10.58 2.46 5.87
CA ARG A 53 11.56 3.49 6.23
C ARG A 53 11.38 3.93 7.68
N ARG A 54 10.17 4.33 8.05
CA ARG A 54 9.85 4.83 9.39
C ARG A 54 10.13 3.79 10.47
N SER A 55 9.71 2.54 10.26
CA SER A 55 10.01 1.48 11.23
C SER A 55 11.52 1.22 11.35
N SER A 56 12.28 1.35 10.26
CA SER A 56 13.75 1.26 10.32
C SER A 56 14.36 2.41 11.14
N GLU A 57 13.86 3.63 10.96
CA GLU A 57 14.29 4.79 11.75
C GLU A 57 13.98 4.61 13.23
N TYR A 58 12.79 4.09 13.58
CA TYR A 58 12.44 3.76 14.95
C TYR A 58 13.33 2.67 15.55
N LEU A 59 13.63 1.60 14.79
CA LEU A 59 14.54 0.56 15.26
C LEU A 59 15.93 1.15 15.57
N THR A 60 16.48 1.98 14.68
CA THR A 60 17.78 2.63 14.90
C THR A 60 17.73 3.61 16.07
N ALA A 61 16.70 4.45 16.16
CA ALA A 61 16.56 5.46 17.21
C ALA A 61 16.38 4.81 18.59
N TYR A 62 15.50 3.81 18.72
CA TYR A 62 15.28 3.13 20.00
C TYR A 62 16.50 2.34 20.44
N CYS A 63 17.24 1.74 19.51
CA CYS A 63 18.53 1.12 19.84
C CYS A 63 19.50 2.15 20.40
N ARG A 64 19.62 3.30 19.73
CA ARG A 64 20.51 4.39 20.16
C ARG A 64 20.10 4.94 21.53
N TYR A 65 18.82 5.18 21.76
CA TYR A 65 18.32 5.66 23.05
C TYR A 65 18.55 4.63 24.17
N TYR A 66 18.41 3.34 23.88
CA TYR A 66 18.74 2.28 24.82
C TYR A 66 20.23 2.31 25.21
N ILE A 67 21.12 2.46 24.23
CA ILE A 67 22.57 2.53 24.47
C ILE A 67 22.95 3.80 25.25
N GLU A 68 22.37 4.95 24.90
CA GLU A 68 22.70 6.24 25.52
C GLU A 68 22.14 6.37 26.95
N SER A 69 20.93 5.85 27.22
CA SER A 69 20.24 6.02 28.50
C SER A 69 20.28 4.81 29.43
N GLY A 70 20.43 3.60 28.89
CA GLY A 70 20.30 2.34 29.63
C GLY A 70 18.86 1.97 30.04
N ASP A 71 17.86 2.77 29.68
CA ASP A 71 16.46 2.54 30.08
C ASP A 71 15.80 1.41 29.26
N GLU A 72 15.33 0.37 29.96
CA GLU A 72 14.66 -0.81 29.38
C GLU A 72 13.38 -0.47 28.60
N GLN A 73 12.78 0.71 28.82
CA GLN A 73 11.64 1.18 28.03
C GLN A 73 11.97 1.21 26.53
N TRP A 74 13.19 1.60 26.15
CA TRP A 74 13.60 1.66 24.75
C TRP A 74 13.79 0.27 24.13
N GLU A 75 14.27 -0.71 24.90
CA GLU A 75 14.32 -2.11 24.47
C GLU A 75 12.91 -2.67 24.24
N THR A 76 11.97 -2.30 25.11
CA THR A 76 10.56 -2.68 24.97
C THR A 76 9.96 -2.10 23.69
N ASN A 77 10.11 -0.79 23.47
CA ASN A 77 9.63 -0.11 22.27
C ASN A 77 10.23 -0.69 20.98
N TYR A 78 11.52 -1.03 21.02
CA TYR A 78 12.20 -1.71 19.91
C TYR A 78 11.54 -3.06 19.57
N LYS A 79 11.29 -3.90 20.59
CA LYS A 79 10.61 -5.19 20.41
C LYS A 79 9.19 -5.01 19.88
N GLU A 80 8.47 -3.99 20.32
CA GLU A 80 7.13 -3.70 19.81
C GLU A 80 7.11 -3.40 18.30
N VAL A 81 8.07 -2.60 17.82
CA VAL A 81 8.19 -2.30 16.37
C VAL A 81 8.42 -3.58 15.56
N ILE A 82 9.22 -4.51 16.08
CA ILE A 82 9.42 -5.82 15.44
C ILE A 82 8.11 -6.61 15.40
N LEU A 83 7.39 -6.70 16.53
CA LEU A 83 6.12 -7.45 16.60
C LEU A 83 5.07 -6.89 15.62
N ILE A 84 5.01 -5.57 15.46
CA ILE A 84 4.12 -4.92 14.48
C ILE A 84 4.55 -5.28 13.04
N ARG A 85 5.85 -5.21 12.71
CA ARG A 85 6.35 -5.61 11.37
C ARG A 85 6.07 -7.07 11.04
N GLU A 86 6.07 -7.94 12.05
CA GLU A 86 5.74 -9.36 11.90
C GLU A 86 4.24 -9.65 11.87
N GLY A 87 3.38 -8.66 12.09
CA GLY A 87 1.93 -8.85 12.19
C GLY A 87 1.49 -9.56 13.47
N ARG A 88 2.38 -9.69 14.47
CA ARG A 88 2.08 -10.29 15.78
C ARG A 88 1.44 -9.31 16.77
N LYS A 89 1.55 -8.01 16.49
CA LYS A 89 0.89 -6.93 17.24
C LYS A 89 0.11 -6.06 16.25
N SER A 90 -1.12 -5.69 16.60
CA SER A 90 -1.91 -4.76 15.81
C SER A 90 -1.25 -3.40 15.75
N ARG A 91 -1.24 -2.80 14.57
CA ARG A 91 -0.91 -1.39 14.42
C ARG A 91 -2.01 -0.54 15.09
N PRO A 92 -1.73 0.71 15.51
CA PRO A 92 -2.70 1.56 16.21
C PRO A 92 -4.00 1.83 15.44
N ASP A 93 -4.00 1.64 14.12
CA ASP A 93 -5.16 1.72 13.24
C ASP A 93 -6.05 0.45 13.27
N GLY A 94 -5.70 -0.55 14.09
CA GLY A 94 -6.46 -1.79 14.25
C GLY A 94 -6.20 -2.84 13.17
N TRP A 95 -5.35 -2.53 12.17
CA TRP A 95 -5.02 -3.48 11.10
C TRP A 95 -3.84 -4.37 11.50
N GLN A 96 -4.05 -5.68 11.42
CA GLN A 96 -3.02 -6.71 11.60
C GLN A 96 -2.56 -7.23 10.23
N PHE A 97 -1.87 -6.40 9.47
CA PHE A 97 -1.11 -6.89 8.31
C PHE A 97 0.37 -6.87 8.63
N SER A 98 1.03 -8.02 8.50
CA SER A 98 2.49 -8.02 8.57
C SER A 98 3.05 -7.29 7.35
N LEU A 99 4.23 -6.69 7.49
CA LEU A 99 4.93 -6.09 6.36
C LEU A 99 5.11 -7.12 5.23
N ARG A 100 5.35 -8.38 5.57
CA ARG A 100 5.48 -9.46 4.60
C ARG A 100 4.19 -9.69 3.82
N ASP A 101 3.04 -9.68 4.49
CA ASP A 101 1.75 -9.88 3.84
C ASP A 101 1.42 -8.73 2.87
N SER A 102 1.76 -7.49 3.27
CA SER A 102 1.65 -6.32 2.38
C SER A 102 2.53 -6.45 1.14
N MET A 103 3.75 -6.97 1.28
CA MET A 103 4.65 -7.21 0.16
C MET A 103 4.12 -8.32 -0.77
N LEU A 104 3.60 -9.42 -0.22
CA LEU A 104 2.99 -10.48 -1.02
C LEU A 104 1.81 -9.94 -1.84
N ASN A 105 0.98 -9.08 -1.25
CA ASN A 105 -0.16 -8.48 -1.94
C ASN A 105 0.26 -7.55 -3.11
N LEU A 106 1.43 -6.90 -3.00
CA LEU A 106 2.00 -6.08 -4.07
C LEU A 106 2.72 -6.89 -5.16
N GLY A 107 2.77 -8.22 -5.04
CA GLY A 107 3.33 -9.11 -6.06
C GLY A 107 4.82 -9.44 -5.87
N PHE A 108 5.39 -9.20 -4.68
CA PHE A 108 6.75 -9.67 -4.37
C PHE A 108 6.81 -11.19 -4.34
N THR A 109 7.85 -11.76 -4.93
CA THR A 109 8.02 -13.22 -4.97
C THR A 109 8.63 -13.75 -3.67
N ASP A 110 8.38 -15.04 -3.36
CA ASP A 110 9.00 -15.69 -2.20
C ASP A 110 10.54 -15.70 -2.27
N VAL A 111 11.11 -15.71 -3.47
CA VAL A 111 12.55 -15.65 -3.69
C VAL A 111 13.11 -14.28 -3.28
N GLU A 112 12.43 -13.19 -3.65
CA GLU A 112 12.80 -11.83 -3.26
C GLU A 112 12.65 -11.61 -1.76
N LEU A 113 11.55 -12.10 -1.18
CA LEU A 113 11.34 -12.06 0.27
C LEU A 113 12.36 -12.91 1.03
N GLY A 114 12.78 -14.05 0.46
CA GLY A 114 13.83 -14.91 1.02
C GLY A 114 15.16 -14.18 1.19
N LYS A 115 15.52 -13.26 0.28
CA LYS A 115 16.71 -12.41 0.42
C LYS A 115 16.62 -11.46 1.62
N MET A 116 15.42 -10.98 1.94
CA MET A 116 15.20 -10.06 3.07
C MET A 116 15.20 -10.77 4.42
N GLN A 117 14.83 -12.06 4.46
CA GLN A 117 14.87 -12.86 5.70
C GLN A 117 16.28 -13.00 6.26
N LEU A 118 17.31 -12.93 5.41
CA LEU A 118 18.70 -12.93 5.83
C LEU A 118 19.02 -11.75 6.77
N VAL A 119 18.53 -10.55 6.44
CA VAL A 119 18.74 -9.32 7.23
C VAL A 119 17.95 -9.37 8.56
N LYS A 120 16.78 -10.02 8.56
CA LYS A 120 15.90 -10.09 9.72
C LYS A 120 16.54 -10.80 10.92
N LYS A 121 17.34 -11.84 10.65
CA LYS A 121 18.06 -12.57 11.72
C LYS A 121 19.09 -11.71 12.42
N GLU A 122 19.64 -10.70 11.78
CA GLU A 122 20.70 -9.85 12.33
C GLU A 122 20.13 -8.67 13.15
N GLN A 123 18.99 -8.11 12.73
CA GLN A 123 18.35 -6.99 13.42
C GLN A 123 18.00 -7.29 14.88
N VAL A 124 17.46 -8.48 15.19
CA VAL A 124 17.00 -8.83 16.55
C VAL A 124 18.12 -8.79 17.60
N TRP A 125 19.39 -8.94 17.20
CA TRP A 125 20.52 -9.03 18.12
C TRP A 125 21.31 -7.74 18.27
N ALA A 126 21.09 -6.74 17.40
CA ALA A 126 21.93 -5.56 17.31
C ALA A 126 21.96 -4.72 18.60
N CYS A 127 20.81 -4.52 19.28
CA CYS A 127 20.79 -3.75 20.54
C CYS A 127 21.26 -4.56 21.75
N SER A 128 21.06 -5.88 21.75
CA SER A 128 21.54 -6.73 22.86
C SER A 128 23.06 -6.82 22.90
N TYR A 129 23.72 -6.71 21.75
CA TYR A 129 25.18 -6.70 21.65
C TYR A 129 25.82 -5.37 22.04
N ALA A 130 25.04 -4.29 22.07
CA ALA A 130 25.52 -2.96 22.46
C ALA A 130 25.55 -2.74 23.98
N ARG A 131 25.23 -3.77 24.77
CA ARG A 131 25.35 -3.79 26.25
C ARG A 131 26.81 -4.05 26.72
N ILE A 132 27.80 -3.95 25.82
CA ILE A 132 29.22 -4.14 26.11
C ILE A 132 29.87 -2.81 26.46
#